data_AF-A0AA35QD35-F1
#
_entry.id   AF-A0AA35QD35-F1
#
_cell.length_a   1.000
_cell.length_b   1.000
_cell.length_c   1.000
_cell.angle_alpha   90.00
_cell.angle_beta   90.00
_cell.angle_gamma   90.00
#
_symmetry.space_group_name_H-M   'P 1'
#
loop_
_entity.id
_entity.type
_entity.pdbx_description
1 polymer ?
#
loop_
_entity_poly.entity_id
_entity_poly.type
_entity_poly.pdbx_seq_one_letter_code
_entity_poly.pdbx_strand_id
1 'polypeptide(L)'
;MAKRQDQVAAQKYYFPPTKLIPNSQYPLLYYPGILSPDSKSIASQFYDLLSNNGWEAQWIFRYGQTQDSHYHSSCHECMVVLTGNATIRFGVADTSEDMNENTYGSGKEDGGIELKVKAGDVILIPAGVAHKTYDAKPDDEFKLMSPGNGHGFPPGSREKLDKINLTGFTMMGSYPAEAKEWDFAVGGEGASTYAKVWSVPPPKLDPVLGDSDDGLVGLWKQTSSHVPAQGKIPSKL
;
A
#
# COMPACT_ATOMS: atom_id res chain seq x y z
N MET A 1 -7.94 -17.54 27.72
CA MET A 1 -7.69 -18.01 26.35
C MET A 1 -8.58 -17.18 25.42
N ALA A 2 -8.01 -16.18 24.74
CA ALA A 2 -8.77 -15.38 23.79
C ALA A 2 -9.16 -16.27 22.61
N LYS A 3 -10.45 -16.24 22.23
CA LYS A 3 -10.95 -16.96 21.05
C LYS A 3 -10.16 -16.49 19.83
N ARG A 4 -9.62 -17.44 19.04
CA ARG A 4 -9.14 -17.14 17.68
C ARG A 4 -10.34 -16.56 16.92
N GLN A 5 -10.24 -15.29 16.57
CA GLN A 5 -11.09 -14.69 15.57
C GLN A 5 -10.81 -15.44 14.27
N ASP A 6 -11.84 -15.89 13.57
CA ASP A 6 -11.70 -16.64 12.32
C ASP A 6 -10.72 -15.89 11.41
N GLN A 7 -9.56 -16.50 11.12
CA GLN A 7 -8.51 -15.84 10.35
C GLN A 7 -9.04 -15.52 8.96
N VAL A 8 -9.22 -14.24 8.67
CA VAL A 8 -9.57 -13.78 7.33
C VAL A 8 -8.36 -14.04 6.43
N ALA A 9 -8.52 -14.91 5.44
CA ALA A 9 -7.47 -15.24 4.49
C ALA A 9 -7.10 -14.02 3.63
N ALA A 10 -5.82 -13.85 3.35
CA ALA A 10 -5.33 -12.80 2.46
C ALA A 10 -5.87 -12.98 1.03
N GLN A 11 -6.35 -11.91 0.42
CA GLN A 11 -6.72 -11.88 -0.99
C GLN A 11 -5.50 -11.44 -1.82
N LYS A 12 -5.33 -12.02 -3.02
CA LYS A 12 -4.18 -11.78 -3.90
C LYS A 12 -4.61 -11.13 -5.20
N TYR A 13 -3.87 -10.11 -5.63
CA TYR A 13 -4.10 -9.45 -6.90
C TYR A 13 -2.78 -9.30 -7.68
N TYR A 14 -2.78 -9.72 -8.94
CA TYR A 14 -1.63 -9.63 -9.83
C TYR A 14 -1.85 -8.57 -10.88
N PHE A 15 -0.78 -7.81 -11.17
CA PHE A 15 -0.80 -6.75 -12.15
C PHE A 15 0.36 -6.97 -13.14
N PRO A 16 0.07 -7.25 -14.42
CA PRO A 16 1.09 -7.21 -15.45
C PRO A 16 1.70 -5.80 -15.54
N PRO A 17 2.97 -5.65 -15.96
CA PRO A 17 3.50 -4.34 -16.31
C PRO A 17 2.66 -3.67 -17.40
N THR A 18 2.47 -2.37 -17.28
CA THR A 18 1.84 -1.53 -18.30
C THR A 18 2.91 -0.80 -19.11
N LYS A 19 2.51 0.21 -19.91
CA LYS A 19 3.48 1.04 -20.65
C LYS A 19 4.20 2.01 -19.71
N LEU A 20 3.51 2.51 -18.69
CA LEU A 20 4.01 3.54 -17.77
C LEU A 20 4.40 2.98 -16.39
N ILE A 21 3.79 1.88 -15.96
CA ILE A 21 3.99 1.29 -14.63
C ILE A 21 4.68 -0.08 -14.71
N PRO A 22 5.75 -0.32 -13.92
CA PRO A 22 6.42 -1.62 -13.87
C PRO A 22 5.55 -2.72 -13.28
N ASN A 23 4.68 -2.37 -12.33
CA ASN A 23 4.02 -3.32 -11.44
C ASN A 23 5.02 -4.32 -10.83
N SER A 24 4.54 -5.42 -10.29
CA SER A 24 5.39 -6.37 -9.58
C SER A 24 5.09 -7.81 -9.98
N GLN A 25 6.12 -8.63 -9.91
CA GLN A 25 5.99 -10.09 -9.97
C GLN A 25 5.30 -10.66 -8.73
N TYR A 26 5.33 -9.92 -7.62
CA TYR A 26 4.63 -10.30 -6.40
C TYR A 26 3.18 -9.79 -6.44
N PRO A 27 2.23 -10.54 -5.88
CA PRO A 27 0.85 -10.09 -5.77
C PRO A 27 0.74 -9.04 -4.67
N LEU A 28 -0.13 -8.06 -4.92
CA LEU A 28 -0.68 -7.26 -3.84
C LEU A 28 -1.49 -8.16 -2.91
N LEU A 29 -1.28 -8.00 -1.62
CA LEU A 29 -2.01 -8.73 -0.59
C LEU A 29 -2.99 -7.78 0.11
N TYR A 30 -4.26 -8.18 0.16
CA TYR A 30 -5.31 -7.45 0.85
C TYR A 30 -5.83 -8.30 2.02
N TYR A 31 -5.80 -7.73 3.22
CA TYR A 31 -6.25 -8.32 4.46
C TYR A 31 -7.50 -7.59 4.96
N PRO A 32 -8.71 -8.01 4.53
CA PRO A 32 -9.94 -7.31 4.89
C PRO A 32 -10.26 -7.48 6.37
N GLY A 33 -10.41 -6.36 7.09
CA GLY A 33 -10.82 -6.32 8.50
C GLY A 33 -9.92 -7.13 9.44
N ILE A 34 -8.65 -7.33 9.12
CA ILE A 34 -7.73 -8.14 9.92
C ILE A 34 -7.43 -7.49 11.27
N LEU A 35 -7.55 -6.17 11.37
CA LEU A 35 -7.48 -5.42 12.62
C LEU A 35 -8.86 -4.99 13.07
N SER A 36 -9.12 -5.08 14.37
CA SER A 36 -10.38 -4.62 14.95
C SER A 36 -10.43 -3.08 14.98
N PRO A 37 -11.42 -2.45 14.32
CA PRO A 37 -11.53 -0.99 14.26
C PRO A 37 -12.06 -0.37 15.56
N ASP A 38 -12.59 -1.16 16.49
CA ASP A 38 -13.29 -0.69 17.70
C ASP A 38 -12.36 -0.23 18.83
N SER A 39 -11.09 0.00 18.52
CA SER A 39 -10.11 0.39 19.52
C SER A 39 -9.58 1.80 19.27
N LYS A 40 -9.58 2.63 20.33
CA LYS A 40 -8.78 3.87 20.39
C LYS A 40 -7.28 3.63 20.15
N SER A 41 -6.87 2.37 19.99
CA SER A 41 -5.51 1.91 19.85
C SER A 41 -5.22 1.22 18.53
N ILE A 42 -6.07 1.28 17.50
CA ILE A 42 -5.75 0.63 16.20
C ILE A 42 -4.40 1.10 15.64
N ALA A 43 -4.11 2.41 15.75
CA ALA A 43 -2.83 2.97 15.32
C ALA A 43 -1.64 2.39 16.10
N SER A 44 -1.76 2.27 17.42
CA SER A 44 -0.67 1.76 18.25
C SER A 44 -0.52 0.24 18.18
N GLN A 45 -1.63 -0.50 18.06
CA GLN A 45 -1.63 -1.94 17.80
C GLN A 45 -0.92 -2.26 16.49
N PHE A 46 -1.25 -1.53 15.42
CA PHE A 46 -0.57 -1.73 14.15
C PHE A 46 0.90 -1.34 14.21
N TYR A 47 1.23 -0.21 14.84
CA TYR A 47 2.63 0.17 15.08
C TYR A 47 3.43 -0.93 15.80
N ASP A 48 2.86 -1.55 16.84
CA ASP A 48 3.51 -2.62 17.58
C ASP A 48 3.69 -3.87 16.73
N LEU A 49 2.69 -4.24 15.92
CA LEU A 49 2.79 -5.35 14.96
C LEU A 49 3.91 -5.12 13.95
N LEU A 50 3.95 -3.93 13.34
CA LEU A 50 5.00 -3.55 12.39
C LEU A 50 6.39 -3.67 13.03
N SER A 51 6.58 -3.06 14.19
CA SER A 51 7.88 -3.03 14.89
C SER A 51 8.38 -4.43 15.22
N ASN A 52 7.48 -5.34 15.61
CA ASN A 52 7.82 -6.73 15.92
C ASN A 52 8.18 -7.55 14.66
N ASN A 53 7.70 -7.13 13.49
CA ASN A 53 7.89 -7.83 12.23
C ASN A 53 8.96 -7.18 11.33
N GLY A 54 9.73 -6.21 11.84
CA GLY A 54 10.79 -5.55 11.08
C GLY A 54 10.27 -4.53 10.05
N TRP A 55 9.10 -3.96 10.31
CA TRP A 55 8.52 -2.86 9.54
C TRP A 55 8.48 -1.59 10.38
N GLU A 56 8.60 -0.44 9.71
CA GLU A 56 8.62 0.87 10.34
C GLU A 56 7.46 1.72 9.84
N ALA A 57 6.59 2.15 10.74
CA ALA A 57 5.57 3.16 10.45
C ALA A 57 6.23 4.52 10.20
N GLN A 58 5.86 5.18 9.11
CA GLN A 58 6.47 6.45 8.69
C GLN A 58 5.53 7.64 8.86
N TRP A 59 4.23 7.43 8.67
CA TRP A 59 3.25 8.51 8.63
C TRP A 59 1.84 8.03 9.00
N ILE A 60 1.01 8.97 9.47
CA ILE A 60 -0.45 8.85 9.42
C ILE A 60 -0.98 10.05 8.67
N PHE A 61 -1.65 9.83 7.54
CA PHE A 61 -2.30 10.87 6.75
C PHE A 61 -3.82 10.70 6.79
N ARG A 62 -4.53 11.83 6.83
CA ARG A 62 -5.93 11.93 6.39
C ARG A 62 -5.92 12.23 4.90
N TYR A 63 -6.69 11.49 4.12
CA TYR A 63 -6.81 11.72 2.68
C TYR A 63 -7.98 12.64 2.35
N GLY A 64 -7.81 13.42 1.29
CA GLY A 64 -8.89 14.19 0.67
C GLY A 64 -9.54 13.45 -0.49
N GLN A 65 -10.11 14.21 -1.43
CA GLN A 65 -10.94 13.65 -2.52
C GLN A 65 -10.19 12.74 -3.50
N THR A 66 -8.94 13.05 -3.85
CA THR A 66 -8.12 12.26 -4.78
C THR A 66 -6.63 12.64 -4.67
N GLN A 67 -5.77 11.87 -5.36
CA GLN A 67 -4.33 12.08 -5.51
C GLN A 67 -3.82 11.49 -6.84
N ASP A 68 -2.59 11.80 -7.22
CA ASP A 68 -1.93 11.17 -8.37
C ASP A 68 -1.70 9.66 -8.15
N SER A 69 -1.82 8.87 -9.22
CA SER A 69 -1.31 7.50 -9.24
C SER A 69 0.20 7.50 -9.15
N HIS A 70 0.73 6.71 -8.22
CA HIS A 70 2.17 6.60 -8.01
C HIS A 70 2.56 5.19 -7.57
N TYR A 71 3.85 4.89 -7.66
CA TYR A 71 4.44 3.66 -7.14
C TYR A 71 5.76 3.96 -6.42
N HIS A 72 6.17 3.00 -5.59
CA HIS A 72 7.50 2.97 -4.98
C HIS A 72 8.42 2.04 -5.77
N SER A 73 9.54 2.55 -6.28
CA SER A 73 10.45 1.81 -7.14
C SER A 73 11.47 0.95 -6.37
N SER A 74 11.75 1.30 -5.12
CA SER A 74 12.82 0.72 -4.31
C SER A 74 12.34 -0.06 -3.09
N CYS A 75 11.06 0.01 -2.73
CA CYS A 75 10.55 -0.59 -1.51
C CYS A 75 9.11 -1.07 -1.64
N HIS A 76 8.78 -2.09 -0.84
CA HIS A 76 7.39 -2.50 -0.60
C HIS A 76 6.76 -1.56 0.42
N GLU A 77 5.45 -1.38 0.35
CA GLU A 77 4.70 -0.56 1.27
C GLU A 77 3.59 -1.39 1.92
N CYS A 78 3.37 -1.18 3.22
CA CYS A 78 2.22 -1.70 3.92
C CYS A 78 1.41 -0.54 4.49
N MET A 79 0.12 -0.50 4.18
CA MET A 79 -0.80 0.49 4.71
C MET A 79 -1.96 -0.14 5.46
N VAL A 80 -2.40 0.50 6.54
CA VAL A 80 -3.63 0.17 7.26
C VAL A 80 -4.62 1.33 7.15
N VAL A 81 -5.91 1.03 7.00
CA VAL A 81 -6.97 2.02 7.20
C VAL A 81 -7.30 2.10 8.68
N LEU A 82 -7.14 3.29 9.27
CA LEU A 82 -7.40 3.52 10.69
C LEU A 82 -8.83 4.02 10.94
N THR A 83 -9.36 4.88 10.07
CA THR A 83 -10.73 5.42 10.16
C THR A 83 -11.32 5.66 8.77
N GLY A 84 -12.65 5.74 8.70
CA GLY A 84 -13.37 6.07 7.46
C GLY A 84 -13.41 4.93 6.44
N ASN A 85 -13.73 5.29 5.20
CA ASN A 85 -13.64 4.41 4.02
C ASN A 85 -13.23 5.20 2.78
N ALA A 86 -12.65 4.53 1.79
CA ALA A 86 -12.25 5.11 0.51
C ALA A 86 -12.22 4.04 -0.58
N THR A 87 -11.93 4.46 -1.81
CA THR A 87 -11.55 3.57 -2.90
C THR A 87 -10.05 3.71 -3.18
N ILE A 88 -9.35 2.60 -3.31
CA ILE A 88 -7.96 2.59 -3.78
C ILE A 88 -7.90 1.86 -5.12
N ARG A 89 -7.38 2.55 -6.13
CA ARG A 89 -7.10 1.96 -7.44
C ARG A 89 -5.67 1.46 -7.47
N PHE A 90 -5.44 0.31 -8.09
CA PHE A 90 -4.12 -0.31 -8.22
C PHE A 90 -3.80 -0.69 -9.67
N GLY A 91 -2.50 -0.69 -10.00
CA GLY A 91 -1.93 -1.31 -11.18
C GLY A 91 -1.77 -0.43 -12.42
N VAL A 92 -2.24 0.83 -12.39
CA VAL A 92 -2.33 1.69 -13.59
C VAL A 92 -1.89 3.13 -13.31
N ALA A 93 -1.21 3.74 -14.29
CA ALA A 93 -0.88 5.17 -14.26
C ALA A 93 -2.09 6.05 -14.59
N ASP A 94 -2.00 7.30 -14.17
CA ASP A 94 -2.81 8.40 -14.71
C ASP A 94 -2.24 8.81 -16.10
N THR A 95 -3.11 9.23 -17.03
CA THR A 95 -2.71 9.55 -18.43
C THR A 95 -3.22 10.90 -18.93
N SER A 96 -3.89 11.68 -18.09
CA SER A 96 -4.35 13.04 -18.39
C SER A 96 -3.70 14.05 -17.44
N GLU A 97 -3.63 15.31 -17.87
CA GLU A 97 -3.29 16.44 -16.99
C GLU A 97 -4.48 16.84 -16.08
N ASP A 98 -5.69 16.38 -16.40
CA ASP A 98 -6.89 16.62 -15.60
C ASP A 98 -7.07 15.51 -14.55
N MET A 99 -6.90 15.90 -13.27
CA MET A 99 -7.07 15.03 -12.12
C MET A 99 -8.47 14.39 -12.02
N ASN A 100 -9.52 15.08 -12.45
CA ASN A 100 -10.87 14.51 -12.46
C ASN A 100 -11.02 13.45 -13.54
N GLU A 101 -10.43 13.68 -14.72
CA GLU A 101 -10.41 12.67 -15.80
C GLU A 101 -9.60 11.43 -15.39
N ASN A 102 -8.50 11.64 -14.67
CA ASN A 102 -7.70 10.56 -14.09
C ASN A 102 -8.49 9.75 -13.03
N THR A 103 -9.29 10.43 -12.22
CA THR A 103 -9.99 9.81 -11.09
C THR A 103 -11.30 9.16 -11.52
N TYR A 104 -12.15 9.88 -12.25
CA TYR A 104 -13.53 9.49 -12.55
C TYR A 104 -13.78 9.21 -14.03
N GLY A 105 -12.82 9.55 -14.91
CA GLY A 105 -12.90 9.35 -16.35
C GLY A 105 -12.03 8.20 -16.87
N SER A 106 -11.58 8.39 -18.11
CA SER A 106 -10.75 7.49 -18.89
C SER A 106 -9.25 7.84 -18.88
N GLY A 107 -8.83 8.84 -18.09
CA GLY A 107 -7.44 9.29 -17.97
C GLY A 107 -6.52 8.33 -17.21
N LYS A 108 -6.55 7.04 -17.54
CA LYS A 108 -5.76 6.00 -16.89
C LYS A 108 -5.40 4.88 -17.86
N GLU A 109 -4.33 4.15 -17.56
CA GLU A 109 -4.06 2.89 -18.26
C GLU A 109 -5.13 1.82 -17.94
N ASP A 110 -5.22 0.80 -18.81
CA ASP A 110 -6.12 -0.34 -18.64
C ASP A 110 -5.54 -1.42 -17.70
N GLY A 111 -6.41 -2.30 -17.19
CA GLY A 111 -6.00 -3.51 -16.46
C GLY A 111 -5.80 -3.34 -14.96
N GLY A 112 -6.10 -2.15 -14.42
CA GLY A 112 -6.12 -1.89 -12.98
C GLY A 112 -7.36 -2.45 -12.29
N ILE A 113 -7.33 -2.44 -10.96
CA ILE A 113 -8.49 -2.80 -10.12
C ILE A 113 -8.79 -1.68 -9.13
N GLU A 114 -10.01 -1.68 -8.59
CA GLU A 114 -10.44 -0.76 -7.55
C GLU A 114 -10.93 -1.56 -6.34
N LEU A 115 -10.38 -1.27 -5.15
CA LEU A 115 -10.80 -1.85 -3.88
C LEU A 115 -11.46 -0.80 -3.01
N LYS A 116 -12.65 -1.11 -2.50
CA LYS A 116 -13.29 -0.31 -1.45
C LYS A 116 -12.75 -0.76 -0.10
N VAL A 117 -12.09 0.14 0.60
CA VAL A 117 -11.40 -0.15 1.86
C VAL A 117 -12.05 0.59 3.02
N LYS A 118 -11.95 0.02 4.22
CA LYS A 118 -12.51 0.60 5.45
C LYS A 118 -11.60 0.34 6.65
N ALA A 119 -11.84 1.04 7.75
CA ALA A 119 -11.10 0.86 9.00
C ALA A 119 -10.90 -0.63 9.37
N GLY A 120 -9.66 -1.01 9.68
CA GLY A 120 -9.25 -2.38 9.99
C GLY A 120 -8.67 -3.17 8.82
N ASP A 121 -8.84 -2.67 7.58
CA ASP A 121 -8.23 -3.25 6.39
C ASP A 121 -6.73 -2.95 6.34
N VAL A 122 -5.93 -3.95 5.94
CA VAL A 122 -4.49 -3.78 5.65
C VAL A 122 -4.21 -4.16 4.21
N ILE A 123 -3.38 -3.38 3.52
CA ILE A 123 -2.93 -3.61 2.16
C ILE A 123 -1.40 -3.63 2.14
N LEU A 124 -0.85 -4.70 1.59
CA LEU A 124 0.58 -4.84 1.33
C LEU A 124 0.83 -4.74 -0.16
N ILE A 125 1.51 -3.66 -0.55
CA ILE A 125 1.74 -3.20 -1.91
C ILE A 125 3.19 -3.53 -2.30
N PRO A 126 3.39 -4.42 -3.28
CA PRO A 126 4.72 -4.69 -3.77
C PRO A 126 5.35 -3.47 -4.46
N ALA A 127 6.68 -3.34 -4.37
CA ALA A 127 7.43 -2.38 -5.16
C ALA A 127 7.02 -2.45 -6.63
N GLY A 128 6.76 -1.28 -7.22
CA GLY A 128 6.32 -1.12 -8.60
C GLY A 128 4.81 -1.08 -8.82
N VAL A 129 3.98 -1.55 -7.88
CA VAL A 129 2.53 -1.51 -8.05
C VAL A 129 2.03 -0.08 -7.88
N ALA A 130 1.52 0.50 -8.97
CA ALA A 130 0.91 1.81 -8.92
C ALA A 130 -0.36 1.79 -8.08
N HIS A 131 -0.60 2.87 -7.34
CA HIS A 131 -1.80 3.02 -6.53
C HIS A 131 -2.20 4.48 -6.35
N LYS A 132 -3.50 4.72 -6.15
CA LYS A 132 -4.07 6.01 -5.72
C LYS A 132 -5.32 5.82 -4.90
N THR A 133 -5.53 6.73 -3.96
CA THR A 133 -6.67 6.74 -3.05
C THR A 133 -7.59 7.89 -3.44
N TYR A 134 -8.88 7.63 -3.53
CA TYR A 134 -9.89 8.63 -3.85
C TYR A 134 -11.25 8.25 -3.25
N ASP A 135 -12.22 9.15 -3.37
CA ASP A 135 -13.56 8.98 -2.75
C ASP A 135 -13.49 8.75 -1.24
N ALA A 136 -12.54 9.39 -0.56
CA ALA A 136 -12.43 9.34 0.89
C ALA A 136 -13.71 9.83 1.57
N LYS A 137 -14.18 9.07 2.58
CA LYS A 137 -15.37 9.39 3.38
C LYS A 137 -15.11 9.26 4.89
N PRO A 138 -15.59 10.24 5.69
CA PRO A 138 -16.19 11.50 5.25
C PRO A 138 -15.16 12.39 4.52
N ASP A 139 -15.67 13.29 3.66
CA ASP A 139 -14.82 14.20 2.89
C ASP A 139 -14.15 15.21 3.82
N ASP A 140 -12.87 15.48 3.60
CA ASP A 140 -12.04 16.31 4.46
C ASP A 140 -10.75 16.74 3.73
N GLU A 141 -9.97 17.64 4.30
CA GLU A 141 -8.69 18.06 3.72
C GLU A 141 -7.58 17.02 3.94
N PHE A 142 -6.66 16.93 2.97
CA PHE A 142 -5.44 16.14 3.11
C PHE A 142 -4.56 16.71 4.24
N LYS A 143 -4.15 15.87 5.20
CA LYS A 143 -3.43 16.33 6.39
C LYS A 143 -2.55 15.27 7.02
N LEU A 144 -1.31 15.63 7.37
CA LEU A 144 -0.46 14.82 8.25
C LEU A 144 -1.06 14.83 9.67
N MET A 145 -1.45 13.66 10.17
CA MET A 145 -2.07 13.48 11.48
C MET A 145 -1.06 13.05 12.55
N SER A 146 0.00 12.34 12.14
CA SER A 146 1.07 11.90 13.04
C SER A 146 2.07 13.01 13.37
N PRO A 147 2.78 12.93 14.52
CA PRO A 147 3.95 13.75 14.76
C PRO A 147 5.04 13.56 13.70
N GLY A 148 5.88 14.57 13.49
CA GLY A 148 7.00 14.52 12.54
C GLY A 148 6.67 15.25 11.24
N ASN A 149 7.31 14.81 10.15
CA ASN A 149 7.23 15.43 8.82
C ASN A 149 6.73 14.46 7.73
N GLY A 150 6.25 13.28 8.11
CA GLY A 150 5.83 12.22 7.19
C GLY A 150 6.93 11.26 6.76
N HIS A 151 8.18 11.48 7.20
CA HIS A 151 9.33 10.61 6.95
C HIS A 151 9.85 10.04 8.27
N GLY A 152 9.01 9.26 8.93
CA GLY A 152 9.35 8.59 10.17
C GLY A 152 8.76 9.28 11.38
N PHE A 153 8.50 8.48 12.40
CA PHE A 153 8.04 9.01 13.67
C PHE A 153 9.21 9.45 14.56
N PRO A 154 9.14 10.65 15.17
CA PRO A 154 10.11 11.06 16.19
C PRO A 154 10.20 10.05 17.34
N PRO A 155 11.34 9.96 18.06
CA PRO A 155 11.45 9.15 19.26
C PRO A 155 10.33 9.42 20.27
N GLY A 156 9.80 8.35 20.89
CA GLY A 156 8.69 8.43 21.85
C GLY A 156 7.31 8.67 21.22
N SER A 157 7.17 8.62 19.89
CA SER A 157 5.86 8.81 19.24
C SER A 157 4.86 7.70 19.51
N ARG A 158 5.31 6.49 19.88
CA ARG A 158 4.45 5.35 20.23
C ARG A 158 3.38 5.70 21.27
N GLU A 159 3.72 6.46 22.31
CA GLU A 159 2.78 6.87 23.38
C GLU A 159 1.79 7.97 22.93
N LYS A 160 2.10 8.63 21.81
CA LYS A 160 1.29 9.72 21.24
C LYS A 160 0.26 9.20 20.25
N LEU A 161 0.47 8.02 19.67
CA LEU A 161 -0.43 7.44 18.67
C LEU A 161 -1.87 7.31 19.16
N ASP A 162 -2.06 6.83 20.40
CA ASP A 162 -3.39 6.68 21.02
C ASP A 162 -4.08 8.02 21.33
N LYS A 163 -3.34 9.13 21.24
CA LYS A 163 -3.84 10.49 21.50
C LYS A 163 -4.16 11.24 20.21
N ILE A 164 -3.84 10.67 19.05
CA ILE A 164 -4.18 11.27 17.76
C ILE A 164 -5.70 11.20 17.60
N ASN A 165 -6.32 12.35 17.37
CA ASN A 165 -7.74 12.42 17.04
C ASN A 165 -7.92 12.01 15.56
N LEU A 166 -8.07 10.71 15.32
CA LEU A 166 -8.29 10.18 13.98
C LEU A 166 -9.70 10.57 13.49
N THR A 167 -9.76 11.33 12.41
CA THR A 167 -11.00 11.84 11.80
C THR A 167 -10.90 11.74 10.29
N GLY A 168 -12.03 11.66 9.59
CA GLY A 168 -12.01 11.45 8.14
C GLY A 168 -11.57 10.04 7.77
N PHE A 169 -11.13 9.88 6.53
CA PHE A 169 -10.41 8.68 6.11
C PHE A 169 -8.91 8.83 6.42
N THR A 170 -8.41 8.03 7.36
CA THR A 170 -6.99 8.05 7.73
C THR A 170 -6.33 6.71 7.48
N MET A 171 -5.09 6.75 7.01
CA MET A 171 -4.25 5.56 6.89
C MET A 171 -2.91 5.78 7.56
N MET A 172 -2.30 4.69 8.02
CA MET A 172 -0.89 4.66 8.40
C MET A 172 -0.12 3.87 7.34
N GLY A 173 0.95 4.46 6.84
CA GLY A 173 1.88 3.82 5.92
C GLY A 173 3.17 3.41 6.61
N SER A 174 3.73 2.32 6.13
CA SER A 174 4.89 1.67 6.71
C SER A 174 5.69 0.93 5.65
N TYR A 175 6.98 0.75 5.92
CA TYR A 175 7.93 0.17 4.98
C TYR A 175 8.86 -0.81 5.73
N PRO A 176 9.48 -1.78 5.05
CA PRO A 176 10.48 -2.64 5.68
C PRO A 176 11.61 -1.81 6.29
N ALA A 177 12.08 -2.14 7.48
CA ALA A 177 13.11 -1.37 8.18
C ALA A 177 14.45 -1.30 7.40
N GLU A 178 14.73 -2.31 6.59
CA GLU A 178 15.89 -2.31 5.69
C GLU A 178 15.75 -1.39 4.47
N ALA A 179 14.55 -0.88 4.17
CA ALA A 179 14.33 0.04 3.08
C ALA A 179 14.99 1.39 3.41
N LYS A 180 15.96 1.80 2.58
CA LYS A 180 16.72 3.04 2.82
C LYS A 180 15.93 4.29 2.47
N GLU A 181 15.13 4.23 1.41
CA GLU A 181 14.33 5.33 0.87
C GLU A 181 13.08 4.78 0.18
N TRP A 182 11.97 5.49 0.32
CA TRP A 182 10.76 5.34 -0.50
C TRP A 182 10.61 6.59 -1.36
N ASP A 183 10.37 6.40 -2.66
CA ASP A 183 10.23 7.45 -3.67
C ASP A 183 8.76 7.68 -4.04
N PHE A 184 8.47 8.60 -4.97
CA PHE A 184 7.11 8.85 -5.46
C PHE A 184 7.17 8.92 -6.99
N ALA A 185 7.17 7.77 -7.65
CA ALA A 185 7.30 7.67 -9.09
C ALA A 185 5.91 7.63 -9.76
N VAL A 186 5.72 8.41 -10.82
CA VAL A 186 4.42 8.54 -11.54
C VAL A 186 4.41 7.78 -12.87
N GLY A 187 5.54 7.20 -13.26
CA GLY A 187 5.67 6.43 -14.50
C GLY A 187 6.31 7.22 -15.63
N GLY A 188 6.70 6.51 -16.69
CA GLY A 188 7.36 7.09 -17.86
C GLY A 188 8.89 7.13 -17.78
N GLU A 189 9.50 6.64 -16.69
CA GLU A 189 10.96 6.57 -16.53
C GLU A 189 11.64 5.52 -17.43
N GLY A 190 10.84 4.75 -18.20
CA GLY A 190 11.28 3.83 -19.24
C GLY A 190 11.68 2.43 -18.75
N ALA A 191 11.64 1.44 -19.64
CA ALA A 191 11.81 0.02 -19.31
C ALA A 191 13.10 -0.36 -18.54
N SER A 192 14.19 0.41 -18.70
CA SER A 192 15.45 0.14 -18.01
C SER A 192 15.37 0.37 -16.49
N THR A 193 14.39 1.12 -16.00
CA THR A 193 14.17 1.29 -14.55
C THR A 193 13.37 0.12 -13.98
N TYR A 194 12.53 -0.55 -14.77
CA TYR A 194 11.64 -1.62 -14.29
C TYR A 194 12.42 -2.84 -13.78
N ALA A 195 13.56 -3.15 -14.41
CA ALA A 195 14.41 -4.24 -13.96
C ALA A 195 14.93 -4.02 -12.52
N LYS A 196 15.14 -2.77 -12.11
CA LYS A 196 15.53 -2.44 -10.73
C LYS A 196 14.37 -2.68 -9.77
N VAL A 197 13.17 -2.25 -10.16
CA VAL A 197 11.93 -2.45 -9.38
C VAL A 197 11.67 -3.94 -9.14
N TRP A 198 11.80 -4.76 -10.17
CA TRP A 198 11.59 -6.21 -10.05
C TRP A 198 12.71 -6.92 -9.28
N SER A 199 13.84 -6.26 -9.02
CA SER A 199 14.93 -6.81 -8.21
C SER A 199 14.79 -6.53 -6.70
N VAL A 200 13.79 -5.74 -6.29
CA VAL A 200 13.53 -5.47 -4.87
C VAL A 200 13.20 -6.79 -4.16
N PRO A 201 13.98 -7.19 -3.15
CA PRO A 201 13.81 -8.48 -2.48
C PRO A 201 12.58 -8.46 -1.56
N PRO A 202 11.91 -9.61 -1.41
CA PRO A 202 10.79 -9.70 -0.49
C PRO A 202 11.28 -9.50 0.97
N PRO A 203 10.53 -8.78 1.80
CA PRO A 203 10.75 -8.69 3.24
C PRO A 203 10.80 -10.06 3.90
N LYS A 204 11.53 -10.17 5.01
CA LYS A 204 11.68 -11.45 5.73
C LYS A 204 10.39 -11.91 6.41
N LEU A 205 9.58 -10.97 6.88
CA LEU A 205 8.34 -11.21 7.62
C LEU A 205 7.20 -10.40 7.02
N ASP A 206 6.00 -10.97 7.09
CA ASP A 206 4.77 -10.27 6.82
C ASP A 206 4.52 -9.19 7.90
N PRO A 207 4.07 -7.98 7.54
CA PRO A 207 3.84 -6.90 8.52
C PRO A 207 2.77 -7.23 9.56
N VAL A 208 1.81 -8.10 9.25
CA VAL A 208 0.69 -8.47 10.14
C VAL A 208 0.84 -9.90 10.66
N LEU A 209 1.17 -10.84 9.78
CA LEU A 209 1.17 -12.27 10.04
C LEU A 209 2.55 -12.86 10.39
N GLY A 210 3.60 -12.03 10.44
CA GLY A 210 4.95 -12.46 10.82
C GLY A 210 5.51 -13.52 9.87
N ASP A 211 5.83 -14.70 10.40
CA ASP A 211 6.44 -15.81 9.66
C ASP A 211 5.42 -16.80 9.05
N SER A 212 4.12 -16.52 9.18
CA SER A 212 3.07 -17.40 8.67
C SER A 212 3.08 -17.51 7.13
N ASP A 213 2.90 -18.73 6.63
CA ASP A 213 2.75 -19.00 5.19
C ASP A 213 1.40 -18.48 4.63
N ASP A 214 0.46 -18.09 5.48
CA ASP A 214 -0.81 -17.46 5.07
C ASP A 214 -0.64 -15.98 4.65
N GLY A 215 0.53 -15.38 4.93
CA GLY A 215 0.88 -14.01 4.56
C GLY A 215 1.98 -13.94 3.49
N LEU A 216 2.66 -12.79 3.42
CA LEU A 216 3.77 -12.52 2.49
C LEU A 216 4.76 -13.69 2.39
N VAL A 217 5.15 -14.26 3.54
CA VAL A 217 6.20 -15.29 3.62
C VAL A 217 5.87 -16.53 2.79
N GLY A 218 4.62 -16.97 2.77
CA GLY A 218 4.21 -18.10 1.92
C GLY A 218 3.70 -17.67 0.56
N LEU A 219 2.92 -16.58 0.51
CA LEU A 219 2.22 -16.15 -0.70
C LEU A 219 3.14 -15.55 -1.77
N TRP A 220 4.28 -14.96 -1.40
CA TRP A 220 5.27 -14.44 -2.34
C TRP A 220 6.35 -15.46 -2.73
N LYS A 221 6.46 -16.60 -2.03
CA LYS A 221 7.30 -17.73 -2.46
C LYS A 221 6.65 -18.53 -3.58
N GLN A 222 5.33 -18.66 -3.57
CA GLN A 222 4.57 -19.41 -4.57
C GLN A 222 4.59 -18.75 -5.97
N THR A 223 5.08 -17.53 -6.08
CA THR A 223 5.01 -16.70 -7.29
C THR A 223 6.25 -16.77 -8.18
N SER A 224 7.32 -17.41 -7.73
CA SER A 224 8.52 -17.65 -8.54
C SER A 224 8.28 -18.53 -9.78
N SER A 225 7.08 -19.09 -9.97
CA SER A 225 6.68 -19.88 -11.14
C SER A 225 5.71 -19.18 -12.10
N HIS A 226 5.30 -17.94 -11.82
CA HIS A 226 4.30 -17.20 -12.61
C HIS A 226 4.88 -16.00 -13.36
N VAL A 227 6.15 -16.07 -13.78
CA VAL A 227 6.71 -15.08 -14.72
C VAL A 227 5.93 -15.20 -16.03
N PRO A 228 5.12 -14.19 -16.42
CA PRO A 228 4.66 -14.12 -17.79
C PRO A 228 5.92 -13.94 -18.62
N ALA A 229 6.19 -14.85 -19.56
CA ALA A 229 7.33 -14.78 -20.46
C ALA A 229 7.49 -13.34 -20.93
N GLN A 230 8.58 -12.68 -20.48
CA GLN A 230 8.98 -11.30 -20.80
C GLN A 230 7.94 -10.61 -21.67
N GLY A 231 6.91 -10.03 -21.02
CA GLY A 231 5.86 -9.34 -21.74
C GLY A 231 6.54 -8.34 -22.66
N LYS A 232 6.51 -8.62 -23.97
CA LYS A 232 7.06 -7.71 -24.97
C LYS A 232 6.37 -6.39 -24.73
N ILE A 233 7.11 -5.43 -24.20
CA ILE A 233 6.69 -4.03 -24.17
C ILE A 233 6.28 -3.73 -25.62
N PRO A 234 5.01 -3.38 -25.89
CA PRO A 234 4.56 -3.15 -27.25
C PRO A 234 5.46 -2.10 -27.89
N SER A 235 6.27 -2.52 -28.85
CA SER A 235 7.12 -1.62 -29.61
C SER A 235 6.20 -0.78 -30.50
N LYS A 236 5.99 0.48 -30.11
CA LYS A 236 5.49 1.61 -30.91
C LYS A 236 4.28 1.36 -31.81
N LEU A 237 3.22 2.13 -31.56
CA LEU A 237 2.48 2.83 -32.61
C LEU A 237 2.56 4.33 -32.30
#